data_AF-A0A2E3A4A4-F1
#
_entry.id   AF-A0A2E3A4A4-F1
#
_cell.length_a   1.000
_cell.length_b   1.000
_cell.length_c   1.000
_cell.angle_alpha   90.00
_cell.angle_beta   90.00
_cell.angle_gamma   90.00
#
_symmetry.space_group_name_H-M   'P 1'
#
loop_
_entity.id
_entity.type
_entity.pdbx_description
1 polymer ?
#
loop_
_entity_poly.entity_id
_entity_poly.type
_entity_poly.pdbx_seq_one_letter_code
_entity_poly.pdbx_strand_id
1 'polypeptide(L)' 'MSRDQVIPKKLYKIGEVMRYTGLTRQTIHNYTTFGLITEAERTESGHRLYSEKVFPRIERIIKLKDEGRSLREIVSILNG' A
#
# COMPACT_ATOMS: atom_id res chain seq x y z
N MET A 1 -11.41 18.38 -30.72
CA MET A 1 -10.48 17.35 -30.21
C MET A 1 -10.28 17.63 -28.72
N SER A 2 -11.04 16.95 -27.87
CA SER A 2 -10.94 17.11 -26.42
C SER A 2 -9.59 16.58 -25.96
N ARG A 3 -8.75 17.45 -25.40
CA ARG A 3 -7.60 17.01 -24.61
C ARG A 3 -8.18 16.42 -23.33
N ASP A 4 -8.39 15.10 -23.30
CA ASP A 4 -8.50 14.37 -22.04
C ASP A 4 -7.19 14.57 -21.30
N GLN A 5 -7.16 15.60 -20.46
CA GLN A 5 -6.05 15.86 -19.56
C GLN A 5 -6.11 14.76 -18.50
N VAL A 6 -5.50 13.61 -18.79
CA VAL A 6 -5.33 12.54 -17.82
C VAL A 6 -4.47 13.09 -16.69
N ILE A 7 -5.11 13.48 -15.60
CA ILE A 7 -4.41 13.91 -14.39
C ILE A 7 -3.51 12.73 -13.99
N PRO A 8 -2.18 12.91 -13.93
CA PRO A 8 -1.28 11.82 -13.59
C PRO A 8 -1.60 11.33 -12.18
N LYS A 9 -1.78 10.01 -12.03
CA LYS A 9 -2.05 9.39 -10.73
C LYS A 9 -0.88 9.67 -9.80
N LYS A 10 -1.16 10.25 -8.63
CA LYS A 10 -0.13 10.51 -7.64
C LYS A 10 0.43 9.18 -7.11
N LEU A 11 1.75 9.07 -7.17
CA LEU A 11 2.51 8.01 -6.52
C LEU A 11 3.13 8.52 -5.22
N TYR A 12 3.17 7.65 -4.22
CA TYR A 12 3.61 7.95 -2.87
C TYR A 12 4.88 7.17 -2.57
N LYS A 13 5.90 7.86 -2.04
CA LYS A 13 7.08 7.20 -1.48
C LYS A 13 6.72 6.53 -0.15
N ILE A 14 7.49 5.53 0.26
CA ILE A 14 7.29 4.84 1.55
C ILE A 14 7.19 5.82 2.73
N GLY A 15 7.99 6.90 2.75
CA GLY A 15 7.94 7.91 3.81
C GLY A 15 6.62 8.69 3.86
N GLU A 16 5.98 8.91 2.71
CA GLU A 16 4.65 9.51 2.68
C GLU A 16 3.60 8.53 3.19
N VAL A 17 3.67 7.25 2.79
CA VAL A 17 2.78 6.20 3.28
C VAL A 17 2.89 6.08 4.82
N MET A 18 4.11 6.11 5.36
CA MET A 18 4.35 6.14 6.81
C MET A 18 3.66 7.33 7.47
N ARG A 19 3.83 8.54 6.90
CA ARG A 19 3.25 9.77 7.45
C ARG A 19 1.72 9.72 7.50
N TYR A 20 1.07 9.18 6.47
CA TYR A 20 -0.40 9.11 6.41
C TYR A 20 -0.99 7.98 7.25
N THR A 21 -0.29 6.86 7.41
CA THR A 21 -0.82 5.66 8.08
C THR A 21 -0.34 5.50 9.52
N GLY A 22 0.69 6.25 9.94
CA GLY A 22 1.36 6.06 11.23
C GLY A 22 2.17 4.77 11.33
N LEU A 23 2.22 3.95 10.27
CA LEU A 23 2.94 2.69 10.26
C LEU A 23 4.45 2.90 10.10
N THR A 24 5.22 1.99 10.69
CA THR A 24 6.67 1.99 10.53
C THR A 24 7.07 1.53 9.13
N ARG A 25 8.29 1.91 8.71
CA ARG A 25 8.90 1.40 7.47
C ARG A 25 8.90 -0.13 7.43
N GLN A 26 9.23 -0.79 8.55
CA GLN A 26 9.27 -2.24 8.64
C GLN A 26 7.89 -2.86 8.42
N THR A 27 6.83 -2.27 8.98
CA THR A 27 5.46 -2.75 8.79
C THR A 27 5.04 -2.67 7.31
N ILE A 28 5.29 -1.55 6.65
CA ILE A 28 4.97 -1.37 5.22
C ILE A 28 5.80 -2.34 4.37
N HIS A 29 7.08 -2.51 4.69
CA HIS A 29 7.94 -3.49 4.02
C HIS A 29 7.37 -4.91 4.17
N ASN A 30 7.03 -5.33 5.38
CA ASN A 30 6.44 -6.64 5.64
C ASN A 30 5.15 -6.85 4.85
N TYR A 31 4.23 -5.88 4.84
CA TYR A 31 3.01 -5.96 4.04
C TYR A 31 3.31 -6.07 2.55
N THR A 32 4.35 -5.39 2.07
CA THR A 32 4.73 -5.50 0.66
C THR A 32 5.34 -6.87 0.33
N THR A 33 6.20 -7.39 1.21
CA THR A 33 6.83 -8.71 1.06
C THR A 33 5.81 -9.85 1.14
N PHE A 34 4.77 -9.73 1.95
CA PHE A 34 3.66 -10.68 2.01
C PHE A 34 2.61 -10.49 0.91
N GLY A 35 2.82 -9.54 -0.02
CA GLY A 35 1.88 -9.27 -1.10
C GLY A 35 0.54 -8.70 -0.63
N LEU A 36 0.47 -8.16 0.60
CA LEU A 36 -0.72 -7.49 1.13
C LEU A 36 -0.90 -6.09 0.55
N ILE A 37 0.21 -5.44 0.22
CA ILE A 37 0.24 -4.21 -0.57
C ILE A 37 1.26 -4.39 -1.68
N THR A 38 1.10 -3.67 -2.78
CA THR A 38 2.01 -3.79 -3.93
C THR A 38 2.46 -2.40 -4.36
N GLU A 39 3.74 -2.26 -4.71
CA GLU A 39 4.19 -1.06 -5.42
C GLU A 39 3.44 -0.93 -6.75
N ALA A 40 3.16 0.31 -7.14
CA ALA A 40 2.72 0.59 -8.50
C ALA A 40 3.93 0.68 -9.43
N GLU A 41 5.02 1.30 -8.96
CA GLU A 41 6.22 1.56 -9.75
C GLU A 41 7.47 1.58 -8.86
N ARG A 42 8.63 1.71 -9.49
CA ARG A 42 9.91 1.94 -8.82
C ARG A 42 10.58 3.16 -9.44
N THR A 43 11.26 3.96 -8.62
CA THR A 43 12.14 5.02 -9.12
C THR A 43 13.33 4.40 -9.85
N GLU A 44 14.03 5.19 -10.68
CA GLU A 44 15.28 4.76 -11.33
C GLU A 44 16.33 4.26 -10.33
N SER A 45 16.39 4.87 -9.14
CA SER A 45 17.24 4.44 -8.03
C SER A 45 16.72 3.21 -7.25
N GLY A 46 15.62 2.57 -7.70
CA GLY A 46 15.06 1.35 -7.12
C GLY A 46 14.08 1.50 -5.96
N HIS A 47 13.70 2.73 -5.57
CA HIS A 47 12.76 2.95 -4.45
C HIS A 47 11.32 2.62 -4.88
N ARG A 48 10.57 1.94 -4.00
CA ARG A 48 9.15 1.61 -4.24
C ARG A 48 8.26 2.86 -4.20
N LEU A 49 7.35 2.94 -5.16
CA LEU A 49 6.31 3.95 -5.28
C LEU A 49 4.94 3.26 -5.21
N TYR A 50 4.05 3.78 -4.36
CA TYR A 50 2.73 3.21 -4.14
C TYR A 50 1.66 4.12 -4.75
N SER A 51 0.63 3.53 -5.38
CA SER A 51 -0.54 4.32 -5.76
C SER A 51 -1.41 4.65 -4.54
N GLU A 52 -2.34 5.58 -4.68
CA GLU A 52 -3.34 5.91 -3.65
C GLU A 52 -4.13 4.69 -3.12
N LYS A 53 -4.24 3.61 -3.91
CA LYS A 53 -4.92 2.37 -3.52
C LYS A 53 -4.29 1.70 -2.29
N VAL A 54 -3.05 2.05 -1.95
CA VAL A 54 -2.35 1.52 -0.77
C VAL A 54 -3.06 1.91 0.53
N PHE A 55 -3.66 3.09 0.61
CA PHE A 55 -4.29 3.59 1.84
C PHE A 55 -5.54 2.79 2.26
N PRO A 56 -6.58 2.63 1.41
CA PRO A 56 -7.73 1.80 1.78
C PRO A 56 -7.34 0.34 1.99
N ARG A 57 -6.29 -0.14 1.30
CA ARG A 57 -5.75 -1.49 1.51
C ARG A 57 -5.17 -1.64 2.92
N ILE A 58 -4.38 -0.66 3.38
CA ILE A 58 -3.80 -0.63 4.74
C ILE A 58 -4.90 -0.51 5.80
N GLU A 59 -5.87 0.37 5.61
CA GLU A 59 -7.01 0.51 6.52
C GLU A 59 -7.75 -0.82 6.69
N ARG A 60 -7.97 -1.56 5.60
CA ARG A 60 -8.59 -2.89 5.65
C ARG A 60 -7.75 -3.89 6.43
N ILE A 61 -6.43 -3.87 6.27
CA ILE A 61 -5.52 -4.74 7.03
C ILE A 61 -5.58 -4.42 8.53
N ILE A 62 -5.56 -3.13 8.89
CA ILE A 62 -5.67 -2.69 10.29
C ILE A 62 -6.98 -3.17 10.90
N LYS A 63 -8.11 -2.94 10.23
CA LYS A 63 -9.43 -3.38 10.72
C LYS A 63 -9.47 -4.89 10.99
N LEU A 64 -8.93 -5.71 10.07
CA LEU A 64 -8.89 -7.17 10.28
C LEU A 64 -7.97 -7.58 11.43
N LYS A 65 -6.86 -6.87 11.65
CA LYS A 65 -6.01 -7.09 12.84
C LYS A 65 -6.75 -6.76 14.13
N ASP A 66 -7.52 -5.68 14.13
CA ASP A 66 -8.30 -5.25 15.30
C ASP A 66 -9.46 -6.23 15.60
N GLU A 67 -9.96 -6.93 14.57
CA GLU A 67 -10.89 -8.07 14.70
C GLU A 67 -10.20 -9.35 15.23
N GLY A 68 -8.90 -9.31 15.54
CA GLY A 68 -8.14 -10.43 16.10
C GLY A 68 -7.59 -11.41 15.05
N ARG A 69 -7.68 -11.09 13.76
CA ARG A 69 -7.13 -11.95 12.70
C ARG A 69 -5.61 -11.95 12.71
N SER A 70 -5.03 -13.14 12.58
CA SER A 70 -3.60 -13.31 12.36
C SER A 70 -3.20 -12.79 10.97
N LEU A 71 -1.92 -12.44 10.80
CA LEU A 71 -1.41 -11.96 9.52
C LEU A 71 -1.61 -12.99 8.38
N ARG A 72 -1.54 -14.29 8.69
CA ARG A 72 -1.78 -15.37 7.72
C ARG A 72 -3.23 -15.40 7.25
N GLU A 73 -4.19 -15.26 8.18
CA GLU A 73 -5.61 -15.17 7.82
C GLU A 73 -5.88 -13.93 6.96
N ILE A 74 -5.30 -12.79 7.31
CA ILE A 74 -5.43 -11.54 6.56
C ILE A 74 -4.93 -11.70 5.12
N VAL A 75 -3.80 -12.37 4.92
CA VAL A 75 -3.30 -12.71 3.58
C VAL A 75 -4.31 -13.57 2.83
N SER A 76 -4.82 -14.63 3.46
CA SER A 76 -5.82 -15.52 2.86
C SER A 76 -7.11 -14.77 2.46
N ILE A 77 -7.63 -13.90 3.32
CA ILE A 77 -8.87 -13.14 3.11
C ILE A 77 -8.75 -12.14 1.97
N LEU A 78 -7.56 -11.57 1.76
CA LEU A 78 -7.40 -10.41 0.90
C LEU A 78 -6.68 -10.71 -0.42
N ASN A 79 -6.04 -11.87 -0.52
CA ASN A 79 -5.39 -12.36 -1.72
C ASN A 79 -6.01 -13.65 -2.26
N GLY A 80 -6.99 -14.23 -1.55
CA GLY A 80 -7.88 -15.28 -2.05
C GLY A 80 -9.10 -14.67 -2.72
#